data_AF-A0A2K9EAR2-F1
#
_entry.id   AF-A0A2K9EAR2-F1
#
_cell.length_a   1.000
_cell.length_b   1.000
_cell.length_c   1.000
_cell.angle_alpha   90.00
_cell.angle_beta   90.00
_cell.angle_gamma   90.00
#
_symmetry.space_group_name_H-M   'P 1'
#
loop_
_entity.id
_entity.type
_entity.pdbx_description
1 polymer ?
#
loop_
_entity_poly.entity_id
_entity_poly.type
_entity_poly.pdbx_seq_one_letter_code
_entity_poly.pdbx_strand_id
1 'polypeptide(L)'
;MSKKKSRLKLAQEQAESAIKKTNDKISELGTHTSQLYNELNILQKLFDDIRNVPSEKRFEYEKLKKIRLNWKQQAEKIESDYKNAVAKNAGKGAAGVGAGIAVAALGPTAAMGIATTFGIASTGTAISTLSGAAATNAALAWLGGGALAAGGGGMAAGKAFLALAGPVGWAIGGVALVSSGLLLWKGKSDQNRLEEIFTLISKRDVKSYELAIVEINERISRIKDESQKLNCASERTRTFGLDYSLMTEAQQYELGSYVNLMNSSTQLLVNPIIGLQPKYDISDLKEYIAFSKKKFDDKQKSLIVSLSNLLYKINLDEKDKILLWKSFKRNKKFLSSIEMSKQDFEFSIIGTVTDALEHKYRLEKG
;
A
#
# COMPACT_ATOMS: atom_id res chain seq x y z
N MET A 1 25.12 28.61 -18.18
CA MET A 1 25.54 28.02 -16.90
C MET A 1 24.39 27.24 -16.29
N SER A 2 24.53 25.94 -16.08
CA SER A 2 23.52 25.11 -15.40
C SER A 2 23.46 25.50 -13.92
N LYS A 3 22.30 25.96 -13.40
CA LYS A 3 22.11 26.21 -11.97
C LYS A 3 22.35 24.89 -11.21
N LYS A 4 23.34 24.86 -10.31
CA LYS A 4 23.59 23.73 -9.39
C LYS A 4 22.29 23.38 -8.65
N LYS A 5 21.80 22.14 -8.82
CA LYS A 5 20.56 21.67 -8.18
C LYS A 5 20.69 21.71 -6.65
N SER A 6 19.62 22.06 -5.93
CA SER A 6 19.61 21.99 -4.46
C SER A 6 19.69 20.53 -3.99
N ARG A 7 20.12 20.32 -2.73
CA ARG A 7 20.15 18.98 -2.11
C ARG A 7 18.79 18.32 -2.13
N LEU A 8 17.73 19.09 -1.86
CA LEU A 8 16.37 18.60 -1.93
C LEU A 8 16.02 18.12 -3.34
N LYS A 9 16.32 18.89 -4.38
CA LYS A 9 16.02 18.50 -5.76
C LYS A 9 16.70 17.19 -6.15
N LEU A 10 17.94 16.98 -5.71
CA LEU A 10 18.64 15.71 -5.93
C LEU A 10 17.97 14.54 -5.18
N ALA A 11 17.57 14.73 -3.93
CA ALA A 11 16.87 13.71 -3.15
C ALA A 11 15.50 13.36 -3.75
N GLN A 12 14.80 14.35 -4.34
CA GLN A 12 13.54 14.14 -5.05
C GLN A 12 13.74 13.34 -6.33
N GLU A 13 14.74 13.68 -7.15
CA GLU A 13 15.07 12.92 -8.36
C GLU A 13 15.44 11.46 -8.03
N GLN A 14 16.13 11.23 -6.90
CA GLN A 14 16.40 9.89 -6.39
C GLN A 14 15.11 9.16 -5.97
N ALA A 15 14.20 9.83 -5.25
CA ALA A 15 12.92 9.27 -4.85
C ALA A 15 12.03 8.92 -6.07
N GLU A 16 11.94 9.81 -7.06
CA GLU A 16 11.23 9.56 -8.31
C GLU A 16 11.81 8.36 -9.08
N SER A 17 13.14 8.27 -9.14
CA SER A 17 13.81 7.11 -9.74
C SER A 17 13.53 5.81 -8.98
N ALA A 18 13.51 5.85 -7.64
CA ALA A 18 13.19 4.69 -6.81
C ALA A 18 11.73 4.26 -7.01
N ILE A 19 10.77 5.20 -7.01
CA ILE A 19 9.36 4.93 -7.30
C ILE A 19 9.19 4.26 -8.66
N LYS A 20 9.88 4.77 -9.70
CA LYS A 20 9.81 4.17 -11.04
C LYS A 20 10.28 2.71 -11.02
N LYS A 21 11.45 2.43 -10.42
CA LYS A 21 11.99 1.07 -10.29
C LYS A 21 11.04 0.16 -9.50
N THR A 22 10.43 0.67 -8.44
CA THR A 22 9.43 -0.06 -7.65
C THR A 22 8.20 -0.38 -8.48
N ASN A 23 7.68 0.56 -9.26
CA ASN A 23 6.54 0.32 -10.14
C ASN A 23 6.87 -0.73 -11.22
N ASP A 24 8.07 -0.68 -11.81
CA ASP A 24 8.54 -1.68 -12.78
C ASP A 24 8.54 -3.08 -12.14
N LYS A 25 9.01 -3.18 -10.89
CA LYS A 25 9.01 -4.44 -10.12
C LYS A 25 7.62 -4.91 -9.69
N ILE A 26 6.71 -3.99 -9.35
CA ILE A 26 5.30 -4.31 -9.09
C ILE A 26 4.65 -4.87 -10.36
N SER A 27 4.95 -4.31 -11.54
CA SER A 27 4.45 -4.83 -12.81
C SER A 27 4.97 -6.25 -13.09
N GLU A 28 6.26 -6.51 -12.85
CA GLU A 28 6.85 -7.85 -12.96
C GLU A 28 6.17 -8.85 -12.00
N LEU A 29 5.98 -8.46 -10.74
CA LEU A 29 5.22 -9.24 -9.76
C LEU A 29 3.78 -9.50 -10.23
N GLY A 30 3.14 -8.53 -10.87
CA GLY A 30 1.80 -8.66 -11.45
C GLY A 30 1.69 -9.79 -12.47
N THR A 31 2.70 -9.97 -13.33
CA THR A 31 2.76 -11.08 -14.29
C THR A 31 2.89 -12.43 -13.56
N HIS A 32 3.80 -12.52 -12.58
CA HIS A 32 4.02 -13.76 -11.83
C HIS A 32 2.84 -14.15 -10.94
N THR A 33 2.20 -13.20 -10.29
CA THR A 33 0.99 -13.45 -9.49
C THR A 33 -0.19 -13.88 -10.36
N SER A 34 -0.31 -13.36 -11.59
CA SER A 34 -1.31 -13.86 -12.54
C SER A 34 -1.05 -15.31 -12.96
N GLN A 35 0.21 -15.69 -13.18
CA GLN A 35 0.58 -17.09 -13.45
C GLN A 35 0.24 -17.98 -12.25
N LEU A 36 0.64 -17.58 -11.05
CA LEU A 36 0.34 -18.31 -9.82
C LEU A 36 -1.16 -18.51 -9.61
N TYR A 37 -1.98 -17.49 -9.86
CA TYR A 37 -3.43 -17.60 -9.79
C TYR A 37 -3.97 -18.68 -10.74
N ASN A 38 -3.44 -18.75 -11.96
CA ASN A 38 -3.85 -19.77 -12.93
C ASN A 38 -3.50 -21.19 -12.44
N GLU A 39 -2.28 -21.38 -11.92
CA GLU A 39 -1.84 -22.68 -11.37
C GLU A 39 -2.69 -23.11 -10.18
N LEU A 40 -2.96 -22.18 -9.26
CA LEU A 40 -3.87 -22.42 -8.14
C LEU A 40 -5.27 -22.80 -8.60
N ASN A 41 -5.75 -22.20 -9.71
CA ASN A 41 -7.07 -22.49 -10.24
C ASN A 41 -7.13 -23.84 -10.97
N ILE A 42 -6.03 -24.30 -11.58
CA ILE A 42 -5.93 -25.64 -12.15
C ILE A 42 -6.09 -26.68 -11.04
N LEU A 43 -5.29 -26.57 -9.98
CA LEU A 43 -5.37 -27.48 -8.84
C LEU A 43 -6.75 -27.41 -8.15
N GLN A 44 -7.31 -26.20 -8.00
CA GLN A 44 -8.65 -26.03 -7.43
C GLN A 44 -9.72 -26.78 -8.24
N LYS A 45 -9.68 -26.74 -9.57
CA LYS A 45 -10.64 -27.48 -10.41
C LYS A 45 -10.54 -28.98 -10.20
N LEU A 46 -9.32 -29.52 -10.09
CA LEU A 46 -9.12 -30.93 -9.78
C LEU A 46 -9.75 -31.30 -8.42
N PHE A 47 -9.60 -30.44 -7.40
CA PHE A 47 -10.25 -30.63 -6.11
C PHE A 47 -11.78 -30.54 -6.18
N ASP A 48 -12.30 -29.63 -7.00
CA ASP A 48 -13.76 -29.45 -7.20
C ASP A 48 -14.40 -30.71 -7.82
N ASP A 49 -13.65 -31.45 -8.65
CA ASP A 49 -14.11 -32.68 -9.31
C ASP A 49 -14.10 -33.92 -8.38
N ILE A 50 -13.39 -33.87 -7.24
CA ILE A 50 -13.33 -34.98 -6.29
C ILE A 50 -14.61 -35.01 -5.44
N ARG A 51 -15.33 -36.15 -5.50
CA ARG A 51 -16.53 -36.41 -4.70
C ARG A 51 -16.17 -36.98 -3.33
N ASN A 52 -17.11 -36.89 -2.39
CA ASN A 52 -17.01 -37.47 -1.05
C ASN A 52 -15.83 -36.95 -0.20
N VAL A 53 -15.31 -35.76 -0.50
CA VAL A 53 -14.31 -35.08 0.34
C VAL A 53 -14.95 -34.71 1.70
N PRO A 54 -14.30 -34.98 2.83
CA PRO A 54 -14.76 -34.54 4.14
C PRO A 54 -15.08 -33.03 4.16
N SER A 55 -16.19 -32.67 4.81
CA SER A 55 -16.71 -31.29 4.82
C SER A 55 -15.70 -30.26 5.32
N GLU A 56 -14.93 -30.61 6.35
CA GLU A 56 -13.88 -29.76 6.92
C GLU A 56 -12.80 -29.41 5.89
N LYS A 57 -12.23 -30.43 5.21
CA LYS A 57 -11.23 -30.24 4.15
C LYS A 57 -11.79 -29.43 2.98
N ARG A 58 -13.05 -29.70 2.61
CA ARG A 58 -13.75 -28.94 1.57
C ARG A 58 -13.90 -27.47 1.92
N PHE A 59 -14.28 -27.18 3.15
CA PHE A 59 -14.42 -25.82 3.63
C PHE A 59 -13.11 -25.02 3.54
N GLU A 60 -11.97 -25.66 3.84
CA GLU A 60 -10.67 -25.00 3.78
C GLU A 60 -10.32 -24.52 2.37
N TYR A 61 -10.35 -25.39 1.36
CA TYR A 61 -9.97 -24.98 0.00
C TYR A 61 -11.01 -24.05 -0.66
N GLU A 62 -12.29 -24.16 -0.31
CA GLU A 62 -13.33 -23.22 -0.77
C GLU A 62 -13.12 -21.80 -0.22
N LYS A 63 -12.66 -21.69 1.04
CA LYS A 63 -12.24 -20.39 1.60
C LYS A 63 -11.08 -19.80 0.81
N LEU A 64 -10.09 -20.60 0.45
CA LEU A 64 -8.96 -20.16 -0.38
C LEU A 64 -9.42 -19.73 -1.78
N LYS A 65 -10.33 -20.48 -2.41
CA LYS A 65 -10.94 -20.13 -3.70
C LYS A 65 -11.60 -18.76 -3.66
N LYS A 66 -12.37 -18.46 -2.61
CA LYS A 66 -13.00 -17.15 -2.43
C LYS A 66 -11.97 -16.01 -2.31
N ILE A 67 -10.90 -16.22 -1.55
CA ILE A 67 -9.80 -15.24 -1.42
C ILE A 67 -9.19 -14.94 -2.80
N ARG A 68 -8.86 -15.98 -3.57
CA ARG A 68 -8.26 -15.85 -4.91
C ARG A 68 -9.19 -15.16 -5.90
N LEU A 69 -10.50 -15.44 -5.86
CA LEU A 69 -11.48 -14.77 -6.71
C LEU A 69 -11.57 -13.28 -6.42
N ASN A 70 -11.61 -12.88 -5.14
CA ASN A 70 -11.61 -11.47 -4.76
C ASN A 70 -10.34 -10.76 -5.23
N TRP A 71 -9.18 -11.40 -5.03
CA TRP A 71 -7.90 -10.90 -5.54
C TRP A 71 -7.90 -10.70 -7.06
N LYS A 72 -8.40 -11.70 -7.81
CA LYS A 72 -8.46 -11.65 -9.28
C LYS A 72 -9.34 -10.49 -9.77
N GLN A 73 -10.50 -10.29 -9.15
CA GLN A 73 -11.38 -9.17 -9.45
C GLN A 73 -10.71 -7.82 -9.20
N GLN A 74 -9.93 -7.68 -8.11
CA GLN A 74 -9.16 -6.45 -7.85
C GLN A 74 -8.07 -6.23 -8.89
N ALA A 75 -7.31 -7.26 -9.23
CA ALA A 75 -6.25 -7.17 -10.25
C ALA A 75 -6.81 -6.73 -11.61
N GLU A 76 -7.92 -7.31 -12.05
CA GLU A 76 -8.61 -6.95 -13.30
C GLU A 76 -9.19 -5.53 -13.26
N LYS A 77 -9.74 -5.12 -12.11
CA LYS A 77 -10.23 -3.76 -11.92
C LYS A 77 -9.09 -2.74 -12.01
N ILE A 78 -7.94 -3.02 -11.42
CA ILE A 78 -6.76 -2.14 -11.50
C ILE A 78 -6.29 -2.02 -12.97
N GLU A 79 -6.21 -3.13 -13.68
CA GLU A 79 -5.82 -3.14 -15.10
C GLU A 79 -6.82 -2.35 -15.96
N SER A 80 -8.12 -2.50 -15.70
CA SER A 80 -9.18 -1.75 -16.38
C SER A 80 -9.14 -0.25 -16.06
N ASP A 81 -9.01 0.11 -14.78
CA ASP A 81 -8.89 1.50 -14.32
C ASP A 81 -7.65 2.18 -14.94
N TYR A 82 -6.56 1.43 -15.10
CA TYR A 82 -5.36 1.87 -15.81
C TYR A 82 -5.61 2.09 -17.31
N LYS A 83 -6.17 1.10 -18.02
CA LYS A 83 -6.49 1.23 -19.46
C LYS A 83 -7.41 2.42 -19.73
N ASN A 84 -8.42 2.60 -18.88
CA ASN A 84 -9.34 3.74 -18.95
C ASN A 84 -8.62 5.09 -18.71
N ALA A 85 -7.69 5.14 -17.75
CA ALA A 85 -6.89 6.33 -17.49
C ALA A 85 -5.95 6.65 -18.67
N VAL A 86 -5.34 5.64 -19.29
CA VAL A 86 -4.54 5.81 -20.51
C VAL A 86 -5.39 6.32 -21.67
N ALA A 87 -6.53 5.68 -21.94
CA ALA A 87 -7.40 6.05 -23.05
C ALA A 87 -7.89 7.50 -22.94
N LYS A 88 -8.24 7.96 -21.73
CA LYS A 88 -8.60 9.37 -21.45
C LYS A 88 -7.43 10.34 -21.67
N ASN A 89 -6.18 9.86 -21.63
CA ASN A 89 -4.96 10.64 -21.78
C ASN A 89 -4.22 10.37 -23.10
N ALA A 90 -4.84 9.68 -24.07
CA ALA A 90 -4.22 9.13 -25.29
C ALA A 90 -3.58 10.16 -26.26
N GLY A 91 -3.66 11.46 -25.97
CA GLY A 91 -2.90 12.51 -26.67
C GLY A 91 -1.46 12.73 -26.15
N LYS A 92 -1.01 12.02 -25.10
CA LYS A 92 0.28 12.30 -24.41
C LYS A 92 1.31 11.17 -24.39
N GLY A 93 1.18 10.17 -25.27
CA GLY A 93 2.15 9.07 -25.41
C GLY A 93 2.13 8.12 -24.22
N ALA A 94 1.55 6.93 -24.40
CA ALA A 94 1.56 5.86 -23.39
C ALA A 94 2.06 4.57 -24.03
N ALA A 95 3.13 4.01 -23.46
CA ALA A 95 3.67 2.69 -23.81
C ALA A 95 2.79 1.58 -23.21
N GLY A 96 2.80 0.42 -23.88
CA GLY A 96 1.81 -0.66 -23.75
C GLY A 96 1.63 -1.30 -22.37
N VAL A 97 0.44 -1.90 -22.19
CA VAL A 97 0.02 -2.66 -21.01
C VAL A 97 0.29 -4.14 -21.26
N GLY A 98 1.14 -4.76 -20.43
CA GLY A 98 1.23 -6.22 -20.33
C GLY A 98 0.12 -6.78 -19.43
N ALA A 99 -0.26 -8.04 -19.64
CA ALA A 99 -1.25 -8.72 -18.80
C ALA A 99 -0.74 -8.89 -17.36
N GLY A 100 -1.53 -8.46 -16.36
CA GLY A 100 -1.20 -8.53 -14.92
C GLY A 100 -1.53 -7.24 -14.16
N ILE A 101 -1.12 -7.14 -12.88
CA ILE A 101 -1.17 -5.89 -12.09
C ILE A 101 -0.19 -4.88 -12.69
N ALA A 102 -0.61 -4.20 -13.76
CA ALA A 102 0.17 -3.16 -14.41
C ALA A 102 -0.10 -1.81 -13.73
N VAL A 103 0.73 -1.45 -12.76
CA VAL A 103 0.74 -0.10 -12.17
C VAL A 103 1.80 0.74 -12.89
N ALA A 104 1.53 1.13 -14.13
CA ALA A 104 2.34 2.16 -14.76
C ALA A 104 2.00 3.53 -14.14
N ALA A 105 2.98 4.45 -14.14
CA ALA A 105 2.98 5.70 -13.37
C ALA A 105 1.89 6.70 -13.83
N LEU A 106 0.64 6.44 -13.47
CA LEU A 106 -0.50 7.33 -13.66
C LEU A 106 -1.06 7.73 -12.29
N GLY A 107 -0.34 8.63 -11.61
CA GLY A 107 -0.80 9.39 -10.43
C GLY A 107 -1.81 8.67 -9.53
N PRO A 108 -3.10 9.06 -9.55
CA PRO A 108 -4.13 8.47 -8.69
C PRO A 108 -4.40 6.97 -8.90
N THR A 109 -4.40 6.49 -10.15
CA THR A 109 -4.67 5.07 -10.45
C THR A 109 -3.58 4.19 -9.87
N ALA A 110 -2.32 4.63 -9.96
CA ALA A 110 -1.20 3.90 -9.39
C ALA A 110 -1.28 3.81 -7.86
N ALA A 111 -1.63 4.92 -7.19
CA ALA A 111 -1.84 4.95 -5.75
C ALA A 111 -2.94 3.99 -5.29
N MET A 112 -4.09 4.02 -5.97
CA MET A 112 -5.19 3.10 -5.68
C MET A 112 -4.83 1.64 -5.93
N GLY A 113 -4.10 1.34 -7.02
CA GLY A 113 -3.66 -0.01 -7.33
C GLY A 113 -2.77 -0.59 -6.23
N ILE A 114 -1.86 0.21 -5.69
CA ILE A 114 -0.95 -0.22 -4.62
C ILE A 114 -1.67 -0.37 -3.29
N ALA A 115 -2.51 0.59 -2.92
CA ALA A 115 -3.33 0.49 -1.72
C ALA A 115 -4.26 -0.72 -1.76
N THR A 116 -4.81 -1.05 -2.92
CA THR A 116 -5.70 -2.20 -3.09
C THR A 116 -4.94 -3.52 -3.07
N THR A 117 -3.78 -3.60 -3.74
CA THR A 117 -3.01 -4.84 -3.88
C THR A 117 -2.25 -5.20 -2.60
N PHE A 118 -1.60 -4.20 -2.00
CA PHE A 118 -0.65 -4.41 -0.91
C PHE A 118 -1.11 -3.81 0.40
N GLY A 119 -2.17 -3.00 0.42
CA GLY A 119 -2.63 -2.36 1.66
C GLY A 119 -3.38 -3.31 2.58
N ILE A 120 -3.36 -2.95 3.87
CA ILE A 120 -4.04 -3.66 4.95
C ILE A 120 -5.09 -2.72 5.54
N ALA A 121 -6.34 -3.16 5.61
CA ALA A 121 -7.39 -2.44 6.30
C ALA A 121 -7.10 -2.43 7.82
N SER A 122 -7.69 -1.48 8.55
CA SER A 122 -7.47 -1.34 10.00
C SER A 122 -7.88 -2.54 10.86
N THR A 123 -8.60 -3.51 10.28
CA THR A 123 -8.96 -4.78 10.90
C THR A 123 -7.87 -5.84 10.75
N GLY A 124 -6.74 -5.52 10.12
CA GLY A 124 -5.71 -6.48 9.73
C GLY A 124 -6.03 -7.25 8.44
N THR A 125 -7.15 -6.95 7.79
CA THR A 125 -7.57 -7.63 6.55
C THR A 125 -6.81 -7.08 5.34
N ALA A 126 -6.17 -7.95 4.56
CA ALA A 126 -5.56 -7.56 3.28
C ALA A 126 -6.64 -7.03 2.33
N ILE A 127 -6.46 -5.81 1.82
CA ILE A 127 -7.47 -5.12 0.99
C ILE A 127 -7.73 -5.89 -0.32
N SER A 128 -6.71 -6.59 -0.83
CA SER A 128 -6.80 -7.43 -2.02
C SER A 128 -7.77 -8.61 -1.88
N THR A 129 -8.17 -8.96 -0.65
CA THR A 129 -9.18 -9.98 -0.36
C THR A 129 -10.60 -9.43 -0.25
N LEU A 130 -10.76 -8.11 -0.32
CA LEU A 130 -12.06 -7.44 -0.34
C LEU A 130 -12.56 -7.27 -1.77
N SER A 131 -13.83 -6.92 -1.91
CA SER A 131 -14.45 -6.66 -3.23
C SER A 131 -15.27 -5.37 -3.24
N GLY A 132 -15.52 -4.85 -4.45
CA GLY A 132 -16.40 -3.72 -4.70
C GLY A 132 -16.10 -2.46 -3.88
N ALA A 133 -17.14 -1.90 -3.27
CA ALA A 133 -17.06 -0.68 -2.47
C ALA A 133 -16.20 -0.84 -1.22
N ALA A 134 -16.18 -2.04 -0.61
CA ALA A 134 -15.36 -2.29 0.57
C ALA A 134 -13.86 -2.18 0.25
N ALA A 135 -13.40 -2.79 -0.84
CA ALA A 135 -12.01 -2.66 -1.30
C ALA A 135 -11.63 -1.21 -1.62
N THR A 136 -12.51 -0.50 -2.35
CA THR A 136 -12.26 0.90 -2.72
C THR A 136 -12.18 1.82 -1.50
N ASN A 137 -13.11 1.66 -0.55
CA ASN A 137 -13.14 2.46 0.67
C ASN A 137 -11.94 2.15 1.58
N ALA A 138 -11.55 0.88 1.69
CA ALA A 138 -10.37 0.47 2.44
C ALA A 138 -9.07 1.00 1.81
N ALA A 139 -8.96 1.00 0.47
CA ALA A 139 -7.82 1.56 -0.25
C ALA A 139 -7.71 3.08 -0.05
N LEU A 140 -8.82 3.82 -0.14
CA LEU A 140 -8.85 5.26 0.15
C LEU A 140 -8.47 5.54 1.60
N ALA A 141 -9.03 4.78 2.54
CA ALA A 141 -8.68 4.84 3.95
C ALA A 141 -7.18 4.61 4.18
N TRP A 142 -6.60 3.58 3.55
CA TRP A 142 -5.17 3.30 3.62
C TRP A 142 -4.32 4.45 3.06
N LEU A 143 -4.70 5.02 1.90
CA LEU A 143 -4.00 6.17 1.31
C LEU A 143 -4.09 7.44 2.16
N GLY A 144 -5.23 7.67 2.81
CA GLY A 144 -5.43 8.79 3.72
C GLY A 144 -4.88 8.57 5.12
N GLY A 145 -4.21 7.43 5.37
CA GLY A 145 -3.68 7.07 6.67
C GLY A 145 -4.76 6.90 7.74
N GLY A 146 -6.01 6.59 7.41
CA GLY A 146 -7.09 6.55 8.41
C GLY A 146 -8.13 5.50 8.11
N ALA A 147 -8.59 4.77 9.12
CA ALA A 147 -9.59 3.72 8.96
C ALA A 147 -11.00 4.24 8.67
N LEU A 148 -11.79 3.46 7.91
CA LEU A 148 -13.23 3.65 7.76
C LEU A 148 -13.97 3.61 9.11
N ALA A 149 -13.51 2.76 10.05
CA ALA A 149 -14.09 2.58 11.38
C ALA A 149 -13.92 3.80 12.32
N ALA A 150 -13.13 4.80 11.94
CA ALA A 150 -12.91 6.03 12.70
C ALA A 150 -13.69 7.23 12.10
N GLY A 151 -14.90 7.00 11.59
CA GLY A 151 -15.82 8.07 11.16
C GLY A 151 -15.60 8.61 9.75
N GLY A 152 -15.01 7.82 8.84
CA GLY A 152 -14.92 8.15 7.42
C GLY A 152 -13.86 9.21 7.01
N GLY A 153 -13.22 9.89 7.97
CA GLY A 153 -12.19 10.91 7.70
C GLY A 153 -11.00 10.42 6.86
N GLY A 154 -10.58 9.16 7.06
CA GLY A 154 -9.48 8.57 6.29
C GLY A 154 -9.77 8.46 4.78
N MET A 155 -11.02 8.22 4.38
CA MET A 155 -11.36 8.20 2.94
C MET A 155 -11.31 9.60 2.33
N ALA A 156 -11.73 10.62 3.08
CA ALA A 156 -11.64 12.01 2.64
C ALA A 156 -10.18 12.42 2.45
N ALA A 157 -9.32 12.10 3.42
CA ALA A 157 -7.88 12.31 3.32
C ALA A 157 -7.24 11.50 2.16
N GLY A 158 -7.73 10.29 1.88
CA GLY A 158 -7.28 9.51 0.74
C GLY A 158 -7.64 10.15 -0.60
N LYS A 159 -8.88 10.65 -0.75
CA LYS A 159 -9.29 11.41 -1.94
C LYS A 159 -8.48 12.68 -2.11
N ALA A 160 -8.21 13.38 -1.02
CA ALA A 160 -7.35 14.55 -0.97
C ALA A 160 -5.92 14.23 -1.43
N PHE A 161 -5.34 13.14 -0.91
CA PHE A 161 -4.03 12.65 -1.31
C PHE A 161 -3.98 12.35 -2.81
N LEU A 162 -5.00 11.65 -3.34
CA LEU A 162 -5.11 11.36 -4.77
C LEU A 162 -5.19 12.64 -5.61
N ALA A 163 -5.94 13.65 -5.17
CA ALA A 163 -6.02 14.94 -5.87
C ALA A 163 -4.69 15.72 -5.87
N LEU A 164 -3.80 15.43 -4.93
CA LEU A 164 -2.45 15.98 -4.85
C LEU A 164 -1.39 15.08 -5.50
N ALA A 165 -1.73 13.84 -5.87
CA ALA A 165 -0.80 12.91 -6.48
C ALA A 165 -0.31 13.46 -7.83
N GLY A 166 1.01 13.61 -7.94
CA GLY A 166 1.66 14.10 -9.15
C GLY A 166 1.70 13.05 -10.27
N PRO A 167 2.20 13.44 -11.45
CA PRO A 167 2.33 12.53 -12.59
C PRO A 167 3.24 11.32 -12.31
N VAL A 168 4.21 11.45 -11.39
CA VAL A 168 5.18 10.39 -11.05
C VAL A 168 4.61 9.36 -10.04
N GLY A 169 3.32 9.42 -9.69
CA GLY A 169 2.64 8.40 -8.87
C GLY A 169 2.58 8.71 -7.37
N TRP A 170 2.28 7.67 -6.60
CA TRP A 170 2.09 7.64 -5.15
C TRP A 170 3.41 7.91 -4.40
N ALA A 171 3.71 9.18 -4.13
CA ALA A 171 4.83 9.51 -3.26
C ALA A 171 4.40 9.35 -1.80
N ILE A 172 5.08 8.49 -1.05
CA ILE A 172 5.02 8.55 0.41
C ILE A 172 5.57 9.93 0.78
N GLY A 173 4.75 10.77 1.40
CA GLY A 173 5.12 12.01 2.11
C GLY A 173 5.89 13.12 1.37
N GLY A 174 7.13 12.89 0.95
CA GLY A 174 8.08 13.96 0.63
C GLY A 174 7.95 14.62 -0.75
N VAL A 175 7.76 13.82 -1.81
CA VAL A 175 7.84 14.33 -3.19
C VAL A 175 6.57 15.09 -3.60
N ALA A 176 5.39 14.59 -3.22
CA ALA A 176 4.11 15.21 -3.57
C ALA A 176 3.88 16.56 -2.85
N LEU A 177 4.38 16.72 -1.63
CA LEU A 177 4.14 17.93 -0.83
C LEU A 177 4.96 19.13 -1.31
N VAL A 178 6.20 18.93 -1.78
CA VAL A 178 7.05 20.04 -2.21
C VAL A 178 6.58 20.70 -3.51
N SER A 179 6.08 19.91 -4.47
CA SER A 179 5.53 20.43 -5.73
C SER A 179 4.28 21.30 -5.53
N SER A 180 3.65 21.25 -4.35
CA SER A 180 2.47 22.05 -3.99
C SER A 180 2.80 23.45 -3.42
N GLY A 181 4.06 23.88 -3.42
CA GLY A 181 4.46 25.22 -2.99
C GLY A 181 4.69 25.35 -1.47
N LEU A 182 4.86 24.24 -0.76
CA LEU A 182 5.09 24.20 0.70
C LEU A 182 6.42 24.85 1.14
N LEU A 183 7.34 25.15 0.22
CA LEU A 183 8.66 25.74 0.52
C LEU A 183 8.75 27.26 0.28
N LEU A 184 7.62 27.95 0.07
CA LEU A 184 7.64 29.40 -0.20
C LEU A 184 7.85 30.21 1.08
N TRP A 185 9.11 30.55 1.37
CA TRP A 185 9.53 31.35 2.52
C TRP A 185 10.41 32.54 2.13
N LYS A 186 10.33 33.62 2.93
CA LYS A 186 11.06 34.88 2.68
C LYS A 186 12.52 34.88 3.17
N GLY A 187 12.89 33.96 4.08
CA GLY A 187 14.23 33.90 4.69
C GLY A 187 15.04 32.70 4.20
N LYS A 188 16.31 32.92 3.84
CA LYS A 188 17.18 31.87 3.30
C LYS A 188 17.47 30.76 4.31
N SER A 189 17.60 31.11 5.60
CA SER A 189 17.78 30.14 6.69
C SER A 189 16.58 29.23 6.85
N ASP A 190 15.37 29.79 6.93
CA ASP A 190 14.13 29.03 7.08
C ASP A 190 13.87 28.12 5.87
N GLN A 191 14.16 28.62 4.67
CA GLN A 191 14.11 27.81 3.45
C GLN A 191 15.07 26.62 3.51
N ASN A 192 16.32 26.83 3.93
CA ASN A 192 17.31 25.76 4.02
C ASN A 192 16.89 24.68 5.03
N ARG A 193 16.30 25.05 6.15
CA ARG A 193 15.80 24.10 7.16
C ARG A 193 14.64 23.25 6.63
N LEU A 194 13.66 23.88 5.97
CA LEU A 194 12.58 23.13 5.33
C LEU A 194 13.12 22.21 4.22
N GLU A 195 14.05 22.70 3.39
CA GLU A 195 14.72 21.87 2.38
C GLU A 195 15.42 20.65 3.01
N GLU A 196 16.05 20.80 4.17
CA GLU A 196 16.68 19.71 4.91
C GLU A 196 15.66 18.68 5.42
N ILE A 197 14.56 19.13 6.05
CA ILE A 197 13.48 18.25 6.52
C ILE A 197 12.94 17.40 5.36
N PHE A 198 12.58 18.04 4.24
CA PHE A 198 12.06 17.30 3.09
C PHE A 198 13.12 16.43 2.41
N THR A 199 14.41 16.81 2.48
CA THR A 199 15.51 15.95 2.02
C THR A 199 15.58 14.67 2.85
N LEU A 200 15.45 14.77 4.18
CA LEU A 200 15.44 13.60 5.07
C LEU A 200 14.23 12.70 4.81
N ILE A 201 13.05 13.28 4.60
CA ILE A 201 11.84 12.55 4.21
C ILE A 201 12.08 11.78 2.90
N SER A 202 12.54 12.45 1.84
CA SER A 202 12.82 11.79 0.56
C SER A 202 13.86 10.67 0.67
N LYS A 203 14.94 10.86 1.45
CA LYS A 203 15.95 9.82 1.68
C LYS A 203 15.39 8.62 2.45
N ARG A 204 14.52 8.84 3.44
CA ARG A 204 13.83 7.77 4.17
C ARG A 204 12.93 6.99 3.21
N ASP A 205 12.17 7.68 2.37
CA ASP A 205 11.22 7.04 1.46
C ASP A 205 11.95 6.22 0.38
N VAL A 206 13.09 6.70 -0.14
CA VAL A 206 13.99 5.92 -1.02
C VAL A 206 14.35 4.58 -0.40
N LYS A 207 14.79 4.56 0.87
CA LYS A 207 15.15 3.31 1.56
C LYS A 207 13.95 2.36 1.69
N SER A 208 12.76 2.89 1.96
CA SER A 208 11.52 2.08 2.01
C SER A 208 11.21 1.45 0.65
N TYR A 209 11.41 2.19 -0.44
CA TYR A 209 11.24 1.68 -1.81
C TYR A 209 12.30 0.63 -2.19
N GLU A 210 13.55 0.84 -1.80
CA GLU A 210 14.63 -0.15 -2.00
C GLU A 210 14.33 -1.46 -1.26
N LEU A 211 13.86 -1.38 -0.01
CA LEU A 211 13.44 -2.55 0.76
C LEU A 211 12.25 -3.26 0.10
N ALA A 212 11.26 -2.49 -0.37
CA ALA A 212 10.11 -3.05 -1.08
C ALA A 212 10.52 -3.80 -2.36
N ILE A 213 11.52 -3.30 -3.09
CA ILE A 213 12.06 -3.98 -4.27
C ILE A 213 12.68 -5.34 -3.88
N VAL A 214 13.41 -5.40 -2.76
CA VAL A 214 13.97 -6.66 -2.24
C VAL A 214 12.85 -7.65 -1.90
N GLU A 215 11.85 -7.22 -1.12
CA GLU A 215 10.69 -8.05 -0.77
C GLU A 215 9.93 -8.56 -2.00
N ILE A 216 9.74 -7.70 -3.01
CA ILE A 216 9.08 -8.07 -4.26
C ILE A 216 9.88 -9.13 -5.01
N ASN A 217 11.20 -8.98 -5.13
CA ASN A 217 12.05 -9.97 -5.79
C ASN A 217 12.04 -11.32 -5.06
N GLU A 218 12.11 -11.32 -3.73
CA GLU A 218 11.98 -12.54 -2.93
C GLU A 218 10.63 -13.22 -3.15
N ARG A 219 9.55 -12.44 -3.17
CA ARG A 219 8.21 -12.94 -3.45
C ARG A 219 8.11 -13.53 -4.85
N ILE A 220 8.66 -12.88 -5.87
CA ILE A 220 8.72 -13.42 -7.24
C ILE A 220 9.45 -14.77 -7.25
N SER A 221 10.58 -14.88 -6.55
CA SER A 221 11.32 -16.15 -6.46
C SER A 221 10.49 -17.25 -5.81
N ARG A 222 9.78 -16.95 -4.72
CA ARG A 222 8.88 -17.90 -4.05
C ARG A 222 7.70 -18.30 -4.94
N ILE A 223 7.12 -17.36 -5.67
CA ILE A 223 6.05 -17.64 -6.63
C ILE A 223 6.53 -18.65 -7.68
N LYS A 224 7.74 -18.46 -8.25
CA LYS A 224 8.29 -19.38 -9.24
C LYS A 224 8.45 -20.81 -8.69
N ASP A 225 9.00 -20.94 -7.49
CA ASP A 225 9.17 -22.23 -6.80
C ASP A 225 7.82 -22.89 -6.47
N GLU A 226 6.88 -22.16 -5.88
CA GLU A 226 5.56 -22.69 -5.53
C GLU A 226 4.71 -23.02 -6.77
N SER A 227 4.84 -22.27 -7.87
CA SER A 227 4.20 -22.61 -9.15
C SER A 227 4.66 -23.96 -9.71
N GLN A 228 5.94 -24.33 -9.55
CA GLN A 228 6.42 -25.66 -9.94
C GLN A 228 5.81 -26.75 -9.06
N LYS A 229 5.74 -26.51 -7.74
CA LYS A 229 5.12 -27.45 -6.79
C LYS A 229 3.62 -27.64 -7.07
N LEU A 230 2.90 -26.57 -7.42
CA LEU A 230 1.49 -26.64 -7.79
C LEU A 230 1.26 -27.42 -9.08
N ASN A 231 2.16 -27.28 -10.05
CA ASN A 231 2.12 -28.08 -11.28
C ASN A 231 2.31 -29.58 -10.96
N CYS A 232 3.33 -29.93 -10.19
CA CYS A 232 3.54 -31.31 -9.75
C CYS A 232 2.34 -31.87 -8.96
N ALA A 233 1.77 -31.07 -8.05
CA ALA A 233 0.58 -31.44 -7.29
C ALA A 233 -0.64 -31.66 -8.21
N SER A 234 -0.78 -30.85 -9.26
CA SER A 234 -1.85 -30.99 -10.25
C SER A 234 -1.70 -32.30 -11.05
N GLU A 235 -0.50 -32.59 -11.56
CA GLU A 235 -0.23 -33.86 -12.25
C GLU A 235 -0.50 -35.06 -11.36
N ARG A 236 -0.04 -34.99 -10.11
CA ARG A 236 -0.21 -36.07 -9.14
C ARG A 236 -1.68 -36.28 -8.77
N THR A 237 -2.43 -35.21 -8.54
CA THR A 237 -3.86 -35.26 -8.20
C THR A 237 -4.69 -35.95 -9.29
N ARG A 238 -4.36 -35.76 -10.58
CA ARG A 238 -5.04 -36.44 -11.68
C ARG A 238 -4.97 -37.97 -11.61
N THR A 239 -4.00 -38.52 -10.89
CA THR A 239 -3.81 -39.97 -10.74
C THR A 239 -4.64 -40.59 -9.61
N PHE A 240 -5.31 -39.80 -8.77
CA PHE A 240 -5.96 -40.30 -7.54
C PHE A 240 -7.40 -40.80 -7.74
N GLY A 241 -8.01 -40.53 -8.90
CA GLY A 241 -9.43 -40.79 -9.14
C GLY A 241 -10.34 -39.68 -8.58
N LEU A 242 -11.65 -39.83 -8.78
CA LEU A 242 -12.65 -38.78 -8.49
C LEU A 242 -13.54 -39.08 -7.27
N ASP A 243 -13.20 -40.07 -6.46
CA ASP A 243 -13.91 -40.41 -5.23
C ASP A 243 -12.92 -40.52 -4.07
N TYR A 244 -12.97 -39.54 -3.17
CA TYR A 244 -12.07 -39.46 -2.03
C TYR A 244 -12.14 -40.71 -1.13
N SER A 245 -13.33 -41.30 -0.99
CA SER A 245 -13.54 -42.47 -0.13
C SER A 245 -12.87 -43.74 -0.66
N LEU A 246 -12.53 -43.77 -1.96
CA LEU A 246 -11.83 -44.88 -2.62
C LEU A 246 -10.32 -44.66 -2.70
N MET A 247 -9.84 -43.48 -2.30
CA MET A 247 -8.40 -43.19 -2.28
C MET A 247 -7.71 -43.88 -1.11
N THR A 248 -6.47 -44.28 -1.32
CA THR A 248 -5.58 -44.77 -0.25
C THR A 248 -5.34 -43.68 0.79
N GLU A 249 -5.01 -44.07 2.03
CA GLU A 249 -4.65 -43.10 3.07
C GLU A 249 -3.51 -42.18 2.62
N ALA A 250 -2.48 -42.71 1.94
CA ALA A 250 -1.38 -41.92 1.42
C ALA A 250 -1.84 -40.82 0.44
N GLN A 251 -2.75 -41.14 -0.48
CA GLN A 251 -3.34 -40.16 -1.41
C GLN A 251 -4.17 -39.10 -0.66
N GLN A 252 -4.94 -39.52 0.34
CA GLN A 252 -5.72 -38.62 1.18
C GLN A 252 -4.86 -37.64 2.01
N TYR A 253 -3.73 -38.12 2.53
CA TYR A 253 -2.73 -37.29 3.20
C TYR A 253 -2.05 -36.34 2.22
N GLU A 254 -1.70 -36.83 1.03
CA GLU A 254 -1.06 -36.03 -0.03
C GLU A 254 -1.99 -34.89 -0.48
N LEU A 255 -3.30 -35.14 -0.68
CA LEU A 255 -4.29 -34.08 -0.92
C LEU A 255 -4.35 -33.05 0.21
N GLY A 256 -4.27 -33.49 1.48
CA GLY A 256 -4.19 -32.58 2.62
C GLY A 256 -2.97 -31.66 2.54
N SER A 257 -1.81 -32.19 2.14
CA SER A 257 -0.60 -31.39 1.94
C SER A 257 -0.76 -30.36 0.81
N TYR A 258 -1.53 -30.69 -0.23
CA TYR A 258 -1.80 -29.77 -1.33
C TYR A 258 -2.75 -28.64 -0.93
N VAL A 259 -3.66 -28.85 0.03
CA VAL A 259 -4.44 -27.74 0.63
C VAL A 259 -3.51 -26.76 1.35
N ASN A 260 -2.51 -27.26 2.09
CA ASN A 260 -1.51 -26.40 2.72
C ASN A 260 -0.67 -25.61 1.70
N LEU A 261 -0.25 -26.26 0.61
CA LEU A 261 0.42 -25.61 -0.51
C LEU A 261 -0.48 -24.54 -1.16
N MET A 262 -1.74 -24.86 -1.43
CA MET A 262 -2.71 -23.88 -1.95
C MET A 262 -2.85 -22.69 -1.00
N ASN A 263 -2.83 -22.91 0.32
CA ASN A 263 -2.90 -21.84 1.29
C ASN A 263 -1.64 -20.95 1.23
N SER A 264 -0.43 -21.52 1.32
CA SER A 264 0.83 -20.75 1.27
C SER A 264 0.93 -19.94 -0.01
N SER A 265 0.63 -20.57 -1.15
CA SER A 265 0.63 -19.93 -2.46
C SER A 265 -0.43 -18.83 -2.57
N THR A 266 -1.62 -19.03 -1.97
CA THR A 266 -2.64 -17.98 -1.92
C THR A 266 -2.15 -16.77 -1.12
N GLN A 267 -1.37 -16.97 -0.04
CA GLN A 267 -0.77 -15.85 0.70
C GLN A 267 0.22 -15.05 -0.15
N LEU A 268 0.92 -15.68 -1.10
CA LEU A 268 1.76 -14.98 -2.08
C LEU A 268 0.97 -14.10 -3.06
N LEU A 269 -0.36 -14.15 -3.08
CA LEU A 269 -1.19 -13.20 -3.83
C LEU A 269 -1.60 -11.99 -2.98
N VAL A 270 -1.85 -12.21 -1.68
CA VAL A 270 -2.58 -11.22 -0.85
C VAL A 270 -1.74 -10.55 0.24
N ASN A 271 -0.59 -11.13 0.60
CA ASN A 271 0.27 -10.55 1.62
C ASN A 271 0.72 -9.12 1.25
N PRO A 272 0.88 -8.23 2.24
CA PRO A 272 1.40 -6.88 2.01
C PRO A 272 2.87 -6.90 1.56
N ILE A 273 3.33 -5.77 1.01
CA ILE A 273 4.76 -5.44 0.95
C ILE A 273 5.05 -4.47 2.09
N ILE A 274 5.88 -4.87 3.05
CA ILE A 274 6.13 -4.16 4.31
C ILE A 274 6.85 -2.83 4.06
N GLY A 275 7.77 -2.79 3.11
CA GLY A 275 8.41 -1.57 2.64
C GLY A 275 7.42 -0.51 2.14
N LEU A 276 6.21 -0.92 1.71
CA LEU A 276 5.17 0.00 1.22
C LEU A 276 4.10 0.33 2.25
N GLN A 277 4.09 -0.32 3.42
CA GLN A 277 3.09 -0.03 4.45
C GLN A 277 3.33 1.31 5.13
N PRO A 278 2.25 2.01 5.54
CA PRO A 278 2.33 3.14 6.46
C PRO A 278 3.09 2.74 7.72
N LYS A 279 3.86 3.69 8.27
CA LYS A 279 4.62 3.49 9.51
C LYS A 279 3.85 3.93 10.75
N TYR A 280 2.75 4.63 10.57
CA TYR A 280 1.83 5.02 11.64
C TYR A 280 0.39 4.78 11.16
N ASP A 281 -0.45 4.13 11.96
CA ASP A 281 -1.83 3.85 11.60
C ASP A 281 -2.84 4.32 12.67
N ILE A 282 -4.11 3.95 12.49
CA ILE A 282 -5.16 4.33 13.43
C ILE A 282 -5.04 3.62 14.78
N SER A 283 -4.46 2.42 14.80
CA SER A 283 -4.27 1.63 16.01
C SER A 283 -3.20 2.30 16.87
N ASP A 284 -2.10 2.73 16.25
CA ASP A 284 -1.08 3.56 16.91
C ASP A 284 -1.70 4.85 17.49
N LEU A 285 -2.59 5.51 16.72
CA LEU A 285 -3.29 6.70 17.22
C LEU A 285 -4.22 6.39 18.40
N LYS A 286 -4.95 5.27 18.35
CA LYS A 286 -5.83 4.85 19.44
C LYS A 286 -5.05 4.61 20.73
N GLU A 287 -3.89 3.97 20.65
CA GLU A 287 -3.00 3.76 21.79
C GLU A 287 -2.50 5.10 22.35
N TYR A 288 -2.06 6.03 21.50
CA TYR A 288 -1.67 7.36 21.94
C TYR A 288 -2.83 8.16 22.55
N ILE A 289 -4.05 8.06 22.00
CA ILE A 289 -5.25 8.69 22.57
C ILE A 289 -5.55 8.13 23.95
N ALA A 290 -5.44 6.81 24.13
CA ALA A 290 -5.64 6.16 25.43
C ALA A 290 -4.58 6.63 26.45
N PHE A 291 -3.33 6.75 26.04
CA PHE A 291 -2.22 7.24 26.86
C PHE A 291 -2.38 8.73 27.25
N SER A 292 -2.61 9.59 26.26
CA SER A 292 -2.63 11.04 26.44
C SER A 292 -3.95 11.57 27.01
N LYS A 293 -5.03 10.79 26.94
CA LYS A 293 -6.42 11.17 27.30
C LYS A 293 -6.94 12.38 26.52
N LYS A 294 -6.25 12.81 25.45
CA LYS A 294 -6.67 13.89 24.55
C LYS A 294 -7.81 13.40 23.66
N LYS A 295 -8.78 14.27 23.36
CA LYS A 295 -9.87 13.99 22.42
C LYS A 295 -9.59 14.69 21.10
N PHE A 296 -9.83 13.98 20.01
CA PHE A 296 -9.70 14.50 18.66
C PHE A 296 -10.98 14.17 17.88
N ASP A 297 -11.41 15.10 17.03
CA ASP A 297 -12.42 14.78 16.02
C ASP A 297 -11.82 13.90 14.89
N ASP A 298 -12.67 13.41 13.99
CA ASP A 298 -12.22 12.47 12.96
C ASP A 298 -11.34 13.12 11.88
N LYS A 299 -11.48 14.43 11.63
CA LYS A 299 -10.61 15.18 10.72
C LYS A 299 -9.21 15.32 11.33
N GLN A 300 -9.13 15.68 12.61
CA GLN A 300 -7.90 15.77 13.37
C GLN A 300 -7.19 14.41 13.45
N LYS A 301 -7.92 13.31 13.72
CA LYS A 301 -7.33 11.96 13.73
C LYS A 301 -6.68 11.61 12.40
N SER A 302 -7.40 11.81 11.29
CA SER A 302 -6.87 11.51 9.95
C SER A 302 -5.64 12.34 9.62
N LEU A 303 -5.64 13.63 9.99
CA LEU A 303 -4.53 14.53 9.80
C LEU A 303 -3.31 14.12 10.64
N ILE A 304 -3.52 13.76 11.92
CA ILE A 304 -2.45 13.30 12.81
C ILE A 304 -1.78 12.06 12.23
N VAL A 305 -2.53 11.06 11.76
CA VAL A 305 -1.91 9.87 11.16
C VAL A 305 -1.16 10.21 9.86
N SER A 306 -1.74 11.03 8.99
CA SER A 306 -1.08 11.45 7.74
C SER A 306 0.24 12.18 8.00
N LEU A 307 0.25 13.13 8.93
CA LEU A 307 1.46 13.87 9.32
C LEU A 307 2.44 13.00 10.09
N SER A 308 1.96 12.04 10.88
CA SER A 308 2.83 11.08 11.57
C SER A 308 3.59 10.20 10.58
N ASN A 309 2.93 9.70 9.54
CA ASN A 309 3.62 8.99 8.46
C ASN A 309 4.62 9.88 7.71
N LEU A 310 4.24 11.13 7.42
CA LEU A 310 5.13 12.09 6.78
C LEU A 310 6.40 12.31 7.61
N LEU A 311 6.27 12.47 8.93
CA LEU A 311 7.35 12.86 9.84
C LEU A 311 7.97 11.67 10.58
N TYR A 312 7.59 10.43 10.26
CA TYR A 312 8.12 9.22 10.90
C TYR A 312 9.64 9.14 10.75
N LYS A 313 10.34 8.96 11.87
CA LYS A 313 11.80 8.99 12.04
C LYS A 313 12.49 10.26 11.53
N ILE A 314 11.78 11.39 11.47
CA ILE A 314 12.34 12.71 11.19
C ILE A 314 12.51 13.44 12.53
N ASN A 315 13.75 13.77 12.88
CA ASN A 315 14.02 14.56 14.08
C ASN A 315 13.71 16.04 13.81
N LEU A 316 12.93 16.65 14.68
CA LEU A 316 12.47 18.04 14.55
C LEU A 316 12.71 18.79 15.85
N ASP A 317 13.46 19.89 15.78
CA ASP A 317 13.52 20.83 16.91
C ASP A 317 12.29 21.77 16.91
N GLU A 318 12.17 22.63 17.92
CA GLU A 318 11.05 23.58 18.02
C GLU A 318 10.94 24.56 16.85
N LYS A 319 12.08 24.99 16.29
CA LYS A 319 12.08 25.88 15.13
C LYS A 319 11.57 25.13 13.90
N ASP A 320 11.94 23.86 13.70
CA ASP A 320 11.43 23.03 12.62
C ASP A 320 9.92 22.84 12.72
N LYS A 321 9.41 22.53 13.92
CA LYS A 321 7.96 22.41 14.18
C LYS A 321 7.22 23.70 13.80
N ILE A 322 7.73 24.86 14.21
CA ILE A 322 7.14 26.17 13.89
C ILE A 322 7.16 26.43 12.38
N LEU A 323 8.26 26.10 11.70
CA LEU A 323 8.39 26.30 10.25
C LEU A 323 7.44 25.39 9.48
N LEU A 324 7.35 24.11 9.84
CA LEU A 324 6.40 23.17 9.23
C LEU A 324 4.96 23.64 9.43
N TRP A 325 4.56 23.97 10.65
CA TRP A 325 3.23 24.48 10.95
C TRP A 325 2.88 25.69 10.08
N LYS A 326 3.75 26.71 10.05
CA LYS A 326 3.54 27.92 9.24
C LYS A 326 3.49 27.59 7.74
N SER A 327 4.25 26.61 7.27
CA SER A 327 4.28 26.20 5.86
C SER A 327 2.96 25.53 5.45
N PHE A 328 2.49 24.55 6.23
CA PHE A 328 1.18 23.92 6.02
C PHE A 328 0.04 24.92 6.15
N LYS A 329 0.04 25.76 7.19
CA LYS A 329 -0.99 26.79 7.44
C LYS A 329 -1.08 27.86 6.35
N ARG A 330 -0.02 28.11 5.59
CA ARG A 330 -0.02 29.06 4.46
C ARG A 330 -0.41 28.42 3.13
N ASN A 331 -0.36 27.09 3.04
CA ASN A 331 -0.65 26.38 1.81
C ASN A 331 -2.16 26.15 1.66
N LYS A 332 -2.81 27.02 0.88
CA LYS A 332 -4.26 26.94 0.61
C LYS A 332 -4.68 25.60 0.00
N LYS A 333 -3.85 25.04 -0.91
CA LYS A 333 -4.14 23.76 -1.58
C LYS A 333 -4.12 22.59 -0.60
N PHE A 334 -3.15 22.59 0.31
CA PHE A 334 -3.08 21.62 1.40
C PHE A 334 -4.29 21.75 2.32
N LEU A 335 -4.57 22.95 2.84
CA LEU A 335 -5.71 23.20 3.74
C LEU A 335 -7.05 22.82 3.10
N SER A 336 -7.27 23.16 1.83
CA SER A 336 -8.48 22.75 1.10
C SER A 336 -8.56 21.24 0.93
N SER A 337 -7.43 20.56 0.71
CA SER A 337 -7.40 19.11 0.53
C SER A 337 -7.81 18.38 1.81
N ILE A 338 -7.44 18.90 2.99
CA ILE A 338 -7.82 18.31 4.29
C ILE A 338 -9.12 18.91 4.86
N GLU A 339 -9.84 19.72 4.07
CA GLU A 339 -11.07 20.42 4.47
C GLU A 339 -10.97 21.14 5.82
N MET A 340 -9.87 21.86 6.03
CA MET A 340 -9.56 22.54 7.28
C MET A 340 -9.31 24.02 7.02
N SER A 341 -9.86 24.90 7.87
CA SER A 341 -9.58 26.32 7.76
C SER A 341 -8.17 26.64 8.24
N LYS A 342 -7.68 27.84 7.88
CA LYS A 342 -6.38 28.32 8.36
C LYS A 342 -6.39 28.49 9.89
N GLN A 343 -7.53 28.84 10.47
CA GLN A 343 -7.72 29.03 11.90
C GLN A 343 -7.62 27.68 12.62
N ASP A 344 -8.32 26.67 12.12
CA ASP A 344 -8.40 25.34 12.72
C ASP A 344 -7.07 24.57 12.65
N PHE A 345 -6.20 24.90 11.69
CA PHE A 345 -4.83 24.37 11.64
C PHE A 345 -3.92 25.06 12.68
N GLU A 346 -4.07 24.64 13.94
CA GLU A 346 -3.32 25.15 15.08
C GLU A 346 -1.91 24.55 15.20
N PHE A 347 -1.01 25.24 15.91
CA PHE A 347 0.36 24.75 16.15
C PHE A 347 0.37 23.47 17.01
N SER A 348 -0.61 23.33 17.90
CA SER A 348 -0.85 22.16 18.76
C SER A 348 -0.95 20.84 17.97
N ILE A 349 -1.34 20.89 16.69
CA ILE A 349 -1.41 19.72 15.80
C ILE A 349 0.00 19.15 15.55
N ILE A 350 0.99 20.00 15.26
CA ILE A 350 2.37 19.52 15.02
C ILE A 350 2.95 18.95 16.32
N GLY A 351 2.71 19.58 17.46
CA GLY A 351 3.10 19.05 18.76
C GLY A 351 2.46 17.68 19.04
N THR A 352 1.17 17.54 18.76
CA THR A 352 0.45 16.27 18.92
C THR A 352 1.01 15.16 18.02
N VAL A 353 1.39 15.48 16.78
CA VAL A 353 2.03 14.54 15.87
C VAL A 353 3.39 14.08 16.41
N THR A 354 4.20 15.00 16.94
CA THR A 354 5.50 14.63 17.52
C THR A 354 5.34 13.79 18.78
N ASP A 355 4.40 14.14 19.66
CA ASP A 355 4.10 13.37 20.88
C ASP A 355 3.62 11.94 20.55
N ALA A 356 2.77 11.82 19.54
CA ALA A 356 2.23 10.55 19.06
C ALA A 356 3.35 9.66 18.47
N LEU A 357 4.25 10.24 17.69
CA LEU A 357 5.42 9.54 17.16
C LEU A 357 6.38 9.10 18.26
N GLU A 358 6.66 9.98 19.24
CA GLU A 358 7.49 9.63 20.40
C GLU A 358 6.87 8.49 21.23
N HIS A 359 5.55 8.49 21.41
CA HIS A 359 4.84 7.38 22.03
C HIS A 359 5.08 6.07 21.27
N LYS A 360 4.90 6.07 19.94
CA LYS A 360 5.17 4.89 19.10
C LYS A 360 6.63 4.42 19.21
N TYR A 361 7.61 5.32 19.15
CA TYR A 361 9.03 4.93 19.23
C TYR A 361 9.41 4.34 20.59
N ARG A 362 8.73 4.71 21.67
CA ARG A 362 8.95 4.09 22.99
C ARG A 362 8.46 2.64 22.99
N LEU A 363 7.30 2.37 22.38
CA LEU A 363 6.77 1.02 22.24
C LEU A 363 7.61 0.14 21.31
N GLU A 364 8.24 0.72 20.27
CA GLU A 364 9.15 -0.04 19.38
C GLU A 364 10.49 -0.43 20.05
N LYS A 365 10.85 0.18 21.19
CA LYS A 365 12.12 -0.04 21.90
C LYS A 365 12.00 -0.95 23.12
N GLY A 366 10.80 -1.13 23.66
CA GLY A 366 10.50 -2.04 24.76
C GLY A 366 10.01 -3.37 24.21
#